data_AF-A0A453DNE2-F1
#
_entry.id   AF-A0A453DNE2-F1
#
_cell.length_a   1.000
_cell.length_b   1.000
_cell.length_c   1.000
_cell.angle_alpha   90.00
_cell.angle_beta   90.00
_cell.angle_gamma   90.00
#
_symmetry.space_group_name_H-M   'P 1'
#
loop_
_entity.id
_entity.type
_entity.pdbx_description
1 polymer ?
#
loop_
_entity_poly.entity_id
_entity_poly.type
_entity_poly.pdbx_seq_one_letter_code
_entity_poly.pdbx_strand_id
1 'polypeptide(L)' 'MNIKSCGAVVSLKKWSESVGAKGVLNIAWVNVSNIPLDKRCEKNIAYVGSLVGATLDIDKSTINRPESVRIKLGCRDA' A
#
# COMPACT_ATOMS: atom_id res chain seq x y z
N MET A 1 27.14 1.64 6.46
CA MET A 1 27.06 2.93 5.74
C MET A 1 27.32 4.05 6.74
N ASN A 2 28.27 4.93 6.50
CA ASN A 2 28.69 5.95 7.46
C ASN A 2 28.00 7.27 7.12
N ILE A 3 27.04 7.71 7.96
CA ILE A 3 26.36 8.99 7.79
C ILE A 3 27.32 10.08 8.29
N LYS A 4 27.86 10.87 7.37
CA LYS A 4 28.78 11.94 7.73
C LYS A 4 27.98 13.10 8.35
N SER A 5 28.41 13.54 9.55
CA SER A 5 28.27 14.89 10.14
C SER A 5 27.64 15.05 11.55
N CYS A 6 27.37 14.01 12.35
CA CYS A 6 26.90 14.27 13.73
C CYS A 6 27.36 13.28 14.82
N GLY A 7 28.30 12.38 14.53
CA GLY A 7 28.70 11.33 15.48
C GLY A 7 27.60 10.31 15.80
N ALA A 8 26.45 10.39 15.12
CA ALA A 8 25.39 9.41 15.23
C ALA A 8 25.81 8.08 14.60
N VAL A 9 25.85 7.04 15.42
CA VAL A 9 26.09 5.66 14.98
C VAL A 9 24.76 5.04 14.60
N VAL A 10 24.54 4.79 13.30
CA VAL A 10 23.35 4.07 12.83
C VAL A 10 23.66 2.57 12.77
N SER A 11 23.02 1.80 13.65
CA SER A 11 23.06 0.34 13.61
C SER A 11 21.98 -0.17 12.64
N LEU A 12 22.40 -0.57 11.45
CA LEU A 12 21.54 -1.23 10.47
C LEU A 12 21.59 -2.73 10.71
N LYS A 13 20.60 -3.26 11.43
CA LYS A 13 20.37 -4.71 11.51
C LYS A 13 19.37 -5.11 10.42
N LYS A 14 19.68 -6.17 9.67
CA LYS A 14 18.74 -6.75 8.72
C LYS A 14 17.50 -7.19 9.50
N TRP A 15 16.31 -6.76 9.04
CA TRP A 15 15.04 -7.18 9.64
C TRP A 15 14.96 -8.71 9.60
N SER A 16 14.77 -9.36 10.76
CA SER A 16 14.56 -10.80 10.79
C SER A 16 13.06 -11.10 10.77
N GLU A 17 12.65 -12.06 9.95
CA GLU A 17 11.26 -12.51 9.86
C GLU A 17 10.75 -13.04 11.21
N SER A 18 11.67 -13.47 12.10
CA SER A 18 11.39 -13.87 13.48
C SER A 18 10.95 -12.73 14.42
N VAL A 19 11.18 -11.46 14.05
CA VAL A 19 10.64 -10.30 14.79
C VAL A 19 9.12 -10.17 14.55
N GLY A 20 8.57 -10.93 13.59
CA GLY A 20 7.14 -10.94 13.27
C GLY A 20 6.65 -9.61 12.69
N ALA A 21 5.41 -9.58 12.22
CA ALA A 21 4.77 -8.32 11.87
C ALA A 21 4.56 -7.48 13.14
N LYS A 22 4.90 -6.19 13.12
CA LYS A 22 4.74 -5.24 14.25
C LYS A 22 3.26 -4.94 14.59
N GLY A 23 2.32 -5.67 14.00
CA GLY A 23 0.86 -5.54 14.06
C GLY A 23 0.22 -6.29 12.89
N VAL A 24 -0.94 -6.90 13.10
CA VAL A 24 -1.75 -7.50 12.03
C VAL A 24 -2.33 -6.36 11.18
N LEU A 25 -2.25 -6.48 9.85
CA LEU A 25 -2.96 -5.57 8.95
C LEU A 25 -4.42 -6.00 8.86
N ASN A 26 -5.33 -5.04 9.04
CA ASN A 26 -6.73 -5.23 8.72
C ASN A 26 -6.87 -5.19 7.21
N ILE A 27 -7.27 -6.32 6.63
CA ILE A 27 -7.37 -6.52 5.19
C ILE A 27 -8.82 -6.51 4.78
N ALA A 28 -9.18 -5.64 3.83
CA ALA A 28 -10.53 -5.56 3.30
C ALA A 28 -10.53 -5.26 1.80
N TRP A 29 -11.57 -5.74 1.12
CA TRP A 29 -11.89 -5.29 -0.22
C TRP A 29 -12.70 -4.01 -0.14
N VAL A 30 -12.26 -2.96 -0.83
CA VAL A 30 -12.94 -1.67 -0.89
C VAL A 30 -13.22 -1.28 -2.34
N ASN A 31 -14.27 -0.50 -2.55
CA ASN A 31 -14.60 0.08 -3.84
C ASN A 31 -14.10 1.52 -3.87
N VAL A 32 -13.29 1.85 -4.87
CA VAL A 32 -12.77 3.20 -5.10
C VAL A 32 -13.49 3.79 -6.30
N SER A 33 -14.25 4.83 -6.04
CA SER A 33 -14.99 5.59 -7.05
C SER A 33 -14.19 6.82 -7.50
N ASN A 34 -14.71 7.51 -8.51
CA ASN A 34 -14.20 8.81 -8.97
C ASN A 34 -12.77 8.82 -9.54
N ILE A 35 -12.22 7.65 -9.92
CA ILE A 35 -11.03 7.58 -10.77
C ILE A 35 -11.48 7.70 -12.23
N PRO A 36 -10.99 8.70 -12.99
CA PRO A 36 -11.30 8.83 -14.42
C PRO A 36 -10.95 7.55 -15.18
N LEU A 37 -11.89 7.03 -15.99
CA LEU A 37 -11.74 5.74 -16.68
C LEU A 37 -10.50 5.66 -17.56
N ASP A 38 -10.17 6.75 -18.26
CA ASP A 38 -8.98 6.91 -19.10
C ASP A 38 -7.67 6.82 -18.30
N LYS A 39 -7.72 7.11 -16.99
CA LYS A 39 -6.57 7.07 -16.09
C LYS A 39 -6.54 5.82 -15.20
N ARG A 40 -7.47 4.87 -15.36
CA ARG A 40 -7.49 3.62 -14.60
C ARG A 40 -6.49 2.60 -15.14
N CYS A 41 -5.21 2.89 -14.91
CA CYS A 41 -4.16 1.89 -15.04
C CYS A 41 -3.80 1.34 -13.66
N GLU A 42 -3.23 0.13 -13.63
CA GLU A 42 -2.86 -0.57 -12.39
C GLU A 42 -2.00 0.30 -11.46
N LYS A 43 -1.06 1.08 -12.04
CA LYS A 43 -0.21 2.01 -11.29
C LYS A 43 -1.00 3.13 -10.61
N ASN A 44 -1.94 3.75 -11.32
CA ASN A 44 -2.73 4.85 -10.77
C ASN A 44 -3.71 4.34 -9.70
N ILE A 45 -4.32 3.18 -9.91
CA ILE A 45 -5.19 2.54 -8.93
C ILE A 45 -4.40 2.18 -7.66
N ALA A 46 -3.21 1.58 -7.83
CA ALA A 46 -2.33 1.26 -6.71
C ALA A 46 -1.88 2.52 -5.95
N TYR A 47 -1.60 3.61 -6.68
CA TYR A 47 -1.27 4.91 -6.09
C TYR A 47 -2.41 5.45 -5.24
N VAL A 48 -3.65 5.45 -5.75
CA VAL A 48 -4.83 5.88 -4.98
C VAL A 48 -5.02 5.01 -3.72
N GLY A 49 -4.86 3.69 -3.84
CA GLY A 49 -4.92 2.80 -2.68
C GLY A 49 -3.84 3.09 -1.64
N SER A 50 -2.63 3.44 -2.09
CA SER A 50 -1.48 3.76 -1.22
C SER A 50 -1.67 4.99 -0.33
N LEU A 51 -2.62 5.87 -0.67
CA LEU A 51 -2.96 7.04 0.15
C LEU A 51 -3.72 6.66 1.43
N VAL A 52 -4.32 5.47 1.48
CA VAL A 52 -5.13 5.00 2.61
C VAL A 52 -4.44 3.83 3.33
N GLY A 53 -3.82 2.92 2.58
CA GLY A 53 -3.15 1.74 3.14
C GLY A 53 -2.32 1.00 2.11
N ALA A 54 -1.78 -0.15 2.46
CA ALA A 54 -1.04 -0.98 1.51
C ALA A 54 -2.01 -1.60 0.49
N THR A 55 -1.84 -1.28 -0.80
CA THR A 55 -2.57 -1.95 -1.88
C THR A 55 -2.00 -3.36 -2.07
N LEU A 56 -2.78 -4.37 -1.65
CA LEU A 56 -2.39 -5.77 -1.70
C LEU A 56 -2.83 -6.46 -3.00
N ASP A 57 -3.96 -6.04 -3.57
CA ASP A 57 -4.50 -6.61 -4.80
C ASP A 57 -5.45 -5.63 -5.50
N ILE A 58 -5.62 -5.79 -6.81
CA ILE A 58 -6.55 -5.00 -7.64
C ILE A 58 -7.39 -5.98 -8.44
N ASP A 59 -8.72 -5.89 -8.29
CA ASP A 59 -9.65 -6.72 -9.06
C ASP A 59 -9.71 -6.23 -10.51
N LYS A 60 -8.93 -6.87 -11.38
CA LYS A 60 -8.81 -6.52 -12.79
C LYS A 60 -10.14 -6.58 -13.55
N SER A 61 -11.10 -7.37 -13.08
CA SER A 61 -12.44 -7.44 -13.69
C SER A 61 -13.26 -6.15 -13.48
N THR A 62 -12.86 -5.31 -12.54
CA THR A 62 -13.57 -4.09 -12.15
C THR A 62 -12.95 -2.81 -12.69
N ILE A 63 -11.75 -2.88 -13.27
CA ILE A 63 -11.01 -1.69 -13.76
C ILE A 63 -11.86 -0.85 -14.72
N ASN A 64 -12.54 -1.52 -15.65
CA ASN A 64 -13.34 -0.89 -16.69
C ASN A 64 -14.80 -0.61 -16.26
N ARG A 65 -15.21 -0.94 -15.04
CA ARG A 65 -16.57 -0.67 -14.57
C ARG A 65 -16.74 0.83 -14.36
N PRO A 66 -17.76 1.49 -14.89
CA PRO A 66 -17.87 2.95 -14.81
C PRO A 66 -17.87 3.47 -13.37
N GLU A 67 -18.56 2.80 -12.45
CA GLU A 67 -18.78 3.32 -11.10
C GLU A 67 -17.56 3.29 -10.18
N SER A 68 -16.86 2.16 -10.14
CA SER A 68 -15.74 1.97 -9.21
C SER A 68 -14.82 0.84 -9.65
N VAL A 69 -13.59 0.88 -9.11
CA VAL A 69 -12.65 -0.23 -9.12
C VAL A 69 -12.55 -0.83 -7.73
N ARG A 70 -12.46 -2.15 -7.64
CA ARG A 70 -12.35 -2.86 -6.38
C ARG A 70 -10.88 -3.19 -6.10
N ILE A 71 -10.39 -2.82 -4.92
CA ILE A 71 -9.02 -3.05 -4.50
C ILE A 71 -8.98 -3.70 -3.11
N LYS A 72 -7.96 -4.50 -2.86
CA LYS A 72 -7.70 -5.11 -1.55
C LYS A 72 -6.69 -4.24 -0.83
N LEU A 73 -7.11 -3.62 0.27
CA LEU A 73 -6.25 -2.78 1.10
C LEU A 73 -5.89 -3.51 2.39
N GLY A 74 -4.65 -3.33 2.82
CA GLY A 74 -4.21 -3.59 4.19
C GLY A 74 -4.02 -2.26 4.92
N CYS A 75 -4.85 -1.99 5.93
CA CYS A 75 -4.68 -0.85 6.84
C CYS A 75 -4.19 -1.33 8.20
N ARG A 76 -3.47 -0.46 8.92
CA ARG A 76 -3.13 -0.70 10.32
C ARG A 76 -4.17 0.03 11.18
N ASP A 77 -4.66 -0.62 12.23
CA ASP A 77 -5.44 0.11 13.25
C ASP A 77 -4.54 1.19 13.88
N ALA A 78 -5.10 2.40 13.99
CA ALA A 78 -4.41 3.59 14.48
C ALA A 78 -3.99 3.48 15.95
#